data_AF-F7XYI0-F1
#
_entry.id   AF-F7XYI0-F1
#
_cell.length_a   1.000
_cell.length_b   1.000
_cell.length_c   1.000
_cell.angle_alpha   90.00
_cell.angle_beta   90.00
_cell.angle_gamma   90.00
#
_symmetry.space_group_name_H-M   'P 1'
#
loop_
_entity.id
_entity.type
_entity.pdbx_description
1 polymer ?
#
loop_
_entity_poly.entity_id
_entity_poly.type
_entity_poly.pdbx_seq_one_letter_code
_entity_poly.pdbx_strand_id
1 'polypeptide(L)'
;MDVAIVSLGAGNLHSLYRAFRRVSGGTVVVTDCARVVRAADRVVVPGQGSTLACLSYLQARPDLCTSVMHALRTKPSLCVCLGLQMMARGTHEGMGACLGIMDGYAIPLPHCTRAPHVGWCTVRQTERHRVMEGLPARPRFYFAHSYFVSPGLRGRTIAVAVHGGLPFPSVVVRDNIVATQFHPERSSRDGMALCANFLRWQP
;
A
#
# COMPACT_ATOMS: atom_id res chain seq x y z
N MET A 1 -16.74 12.09 4.68
CA MET A 1 -15.72 11.32 3.92
C MET A 1 -14.37 11.87 4.26
N ASP A 2 -13.86 11.41 5.40
CA ASP A 2 -12.58 11.83 5.94
C ASP A 2 -11.53 10.73 5.71
N VAL A 3 -10.45 11.09 5.02
CA VAL A 3 -9.32 10.21 4.74
C VAL A 3 -8.18 10.57 5.67
N ALA A 4 -7.74 9.63 6.50
CA ALA A 4 -6.49 9.77 7.23
C ALA A 4 -5.36 9.06 6.48
N ILE A 5 -4.33 9.83 6.13
CA ILE A 5 -3.05 9.31 5.65
C ILE A 5 -2.13 9.18 6.86
N VAL A 6 -1.76 7.94 7.20
CA VAL A 6 -0.95 7.66 8.39
C VAL A 6 0.49 8.12 8.15
N SER A 7 0.98 8.98 9.03
CA SER A 7 2.38 9.39 9.08
C SER A 7 3.16 8.42 9.97
N LEU A 8 4.20 7.80 9.41
CA LEU A 8 5.06 6.83 10.10
C LEU A 8 6.48 7.39 10.33
N GLY A 9 6.57 8.71 10.58
CA GLY A 9 7.79 9.41 10.97
C GLY A 9 8.76 9.74 9.85
N ALA A 10 8.84 8.93 8.80
CA ALA A 10 9.69 9.19 7.66
C ALA A 10 8.87 9.36 6.37
N GLY A 11 9.22 10.38 5.60
CA GLY A 11 8.88 10.44 4.19
C GLY A 11 8.13 11.68 3.71
N ASN A 12 8.19 11.89 2.40
CA ASN A 12 7.43 12.93 1.71
C ASN A 12 6.02 12.42 1.38
N LEU A 13 5.07 12.60 2.31
CA LEU A 13 3.65 12.26 2.13
C LEU A 13 2.87 13.30 1.32
N HIS A 14 3.53 14.38 0.89
CA HIS A 14 2.89 15.48 0.17
C HIS A 14 2.24 15.02 -1.14
N SER A 15 2.91 14.14 -1.90
CA SER A 15 2.36 13.61 -3.15
C SER A 15 1.08 12.81 -2.91
N LEU A 16 1.06 11.98 -1.86
CA LEU A 16 -0.10 11.16 -1.49
C LEU A 16 -1.25 12.05 -1.01
N TYR A 17 -0.95 13.03 -0.15
CA TYR A 17 -1.91 14.06 0.27
C TYR A 17 -2.53 14.79 -0.92
N ARG A 18 -1.71 15.27 -1.88
CA ARG A 18 -2.20 15.96 -3.07
C ARG A 18 -3.04 15.07 -3.98
N ALA A 19 -2.62 13.81 -4.18
CA ALA A 19 -3.39 12.86 -4.96
C ALA A 19 -4.78 12.66 -4.36
N PHE A 20 -4.85 12.36 -3.06
CA PHE A 20 -6.12 12.16 -2.36
C PHE A 20 -6.96 13.44 -2.29
N ARG A 21 -6.39 14.60 -1.98
CA ARG A 21 -7.12 15.88 -1.98
C ARG A 21 -7.76 16.18 -3.33
N ARG A 22 -7.10 15.82 -4.44
CA ARG A 22 -7.62 16.08 -5.79
C ARG A 22 -8.78 15.17 -6.17
N VAL A 23 -8.88 13.97 -5.60
CA VAL A 23 -9.98 13.02 -5.90
C VAL A 23 -11.02 12.91 -4.78
N SER A 24 -10.72 13.44 -3.60
CA SER A 24 -11.65 13.46 -2.47
C SER A 24 -12.64 14.61 -2.59
N GLY A 25 -13.92 14.34 -2.34
CA GLY A 25 -14.92 15.38 -2.07
C GLY A 25 -14.98 15.81 -0.59
N GLY A 26 -14.18 15.20 0.29
CA GLY A 26 -14.17 15.45 1.74
C GLY A 26 -12.78 15.73 2.29
N THR A 27 -12.61 15.69 3.60
CA THR A 27 -11.36 16.07 4.27
C THR A 27 -10.27 15.01 4.09
N VAL A 28 -9.04 15.46 3.86
CA VAL A 28 -7.86 14.58 3.84
C VAL A 28 -6.85 15.15 4.83
N VAL A 29 -6.37 14.32 5.76
CA VAL A 29 -5.41 14.73 6.79
C VAL A 29 -4.24 13.76 6.78
N VAL A 30 -3.03 14.30 6.81
CA VAL A 30 -1.82 13.52 7.14
C VAL A 30 -1.61 13.59 8.64
N THR A 31 -1.50 12.45 9.31
CA THR A 31 -1.48 12.42 10.78
C THR A 31 -0.79 11.19 11.35
N ASP A 32 -0.12 11.37 12.46
CA ASP A 32 0.34 10.33 13.39
C ASP A 32 -0.52 10.30 14.67
N CYS A 33 -1.62 11.07 14.72
CA CYS A 33 -2.52 11.09 15.87
C CYS A 33 -3.51 9.91 15.81
N ALA A 34 -3.39 9.01 16.79
CA ALA A 34 -4.25 7.83 16.94
C ALA A 34 -5.75 8.16 16.87
N ARG A 35 -6.18 9.26 17.51
CA ARG A 35 -7.58 9.68 17.52
C ARG A 35 -8.10 10.05 16.13
N VAL A 36 -7.28 10.74 15.33
CA VAL A 36 -7.65 11.12 13.95
C VAL A 36 -7.74 9.89 13.06
N VAL A 37 -6.79 8.95 13.16
CA VAL A 37 -6.86 7.66 12.44
C VAL A 37 -8.10 6.86 12.83
N ARG A 38 -8.46 6.87 14.12
CA ARG A 38 -9.65 6.19 14.62
C ARG A 38 -10.95 6.79 14.08
N ALA A 39 -11.03 8.11 14.01
CA ALA A 39 -12.23 8.83 13.57
C ALA A 39 -12.44 8.83 12.05
N ALA A 40 -11.38 8.69 11.25
CA ALA A 40 -11.49 8.72 9.79
C ALA A 40 -12.34 7.59 9.20
N ASP A 41 -13.05 7.88 8.11
CA ASP A 41 -13.88 6.91 7.38
C ASP A 41 -13.01 5.91 6.61
N ARG A 42 -11.87 6.37 6.09
CA ARG A 42 -10.92 5.58 5.30
C ARG A 42 -9.50 5.89 5.72
N VAL A 43 -8.64 4.88 5.64
CA VAL A 43 -7.24 5.02 6.04
C VAL A 43 -6.31 4.67 4.90
N VAL A 44 -5.26 5.45 4.72
CA VAL A 44 -4.17 5.16 3.80
C VAL A 44 -2.92 4.94 4.64
N VAL A 45 -2.32 3.76 4.50
CA VAL A 45 -1.10 3.35 5.21
C VAL A 45 0.05 3.29 4.20
N PRO A 46 0.79 4.40 4.02
CA PRO A 46 2.01 4.40 3.23
C PRO A 46 3.19 3.86 4.04
N GLY A 47 4.34 3.75 3.41
CA GLY A 47 5.63 3.77 4.11
C GLY A 47 6.74 4.25 3.20
N GLN A 48 7.79 4.81 3.79
CA GLN A 48 9.01 5.23 3.11
C GLN A 48 10.25 4.83 3.93
N GLY A 49 11.39 4.71 3.25
CA GLY A 49 12.61 4.19 3.87
C GLY A 49 12.58 2.66 3.91
N SER A 50 12.59 2.08 5.11
CA SER A 50 12.56 0.63 5.33
C SER A 50 11.28 0.20 6.03
N THR A 51 10.86 -1.04 5.79
CA THR A 51 9.76 -1.70 6.49
C THR A 51 10.04 -1.70 7.99
N LEU A 52 11.28 -2.01 8.40
CA LEU A 52 11.68 -1.96 9.80
C LEU A 52 11.55 -0.58 10.42
N ALA A 53 11.98 0.49 9.75
CA ALA A 53 11.86 1.83 10.31
C ALA A 53 10.39 2.22 10.54
N CYS A 54 9.50 1.87 9.60
CA CYS A 54 8.06 2.11 9.73
C CYS A 54 7.46 1.30 10.91
N LEU A 55 7.86 0.04 11.06
CA LEU A 55 7.41 -0.82 12.17
C LEU A 55 7.93 -0.34 13.52
N SER A 56 9.21 0.03 13.62
CA SER A 56 9.80 0.62 14.83
C SER A 56 9.09 1.92 15.22
N TYR A 57 8.71 2.75 14.24
CA TYR A 57 7.95 3.96 14.50
C TYR A 57 6.58 3.67 15.12
N LEU A 58 5.86 2.65 14.62
CA LEU A 58 4.60 2.19 15.18
C LEU A 58 4.79 1.57 16.57
N GLN A 59 5.81 0.74 16.77
CA GLN A 59 6.10 0.11 18.06
C GLN A 59 6.40 1.14 19.15
N ALA A 60 7.10 2.22 18.80
CA ALA A 60 7.35 3.34 19.70
C ALA A 60 6.10 4.18 20.02
N ARG A 61 4.96 3.94 19.34
CA ARG A 61 3.68 4.65 19.51
C ARG A 61 2.51 3.64 19.59
N PRO A 62 2.34 2.97 20.75
CA PRO A 62 1.37 1.88 20.88
C PRO A 62 -0.09 2.27 20.59
N ASP A 63 -0.46 3.51 20.88
CA ASP A 63 -1.78 4.09 20.61
C ASP A 63 -2.05 4.25 19.10
N LEU A 64 -1.06 4.74 18.35
CA LEU A 64 -1.09 4.84 16.90
C LEU A 64 -1.13 3.44 16.28
N CYS A 65 -0.24 2.54 16.72
CA CYS A 65 -0.22 1.14 16.26
C CYS A 65 -1.58 0.47 16.45
N THR A 66 -2.16 0.57 17.64
CA THR A 66 -3.50 0.03 17.94
C THR A 66 -4.57 0.62 17.02
N SER A 67 -4.49 1.91 16.72
CA SER A 67 -5.48 2.58 15.87
C SER A 67 -5.33 2.24 14.39
N VAL A 68 -4.11 2.08 13.89
CA VAL A 68 -3.83 1.57 12.55
C VAL A 68 -4.31 0.13 12.42
N MET A 69 -3.97 -0.74 13.37
CA MET A 69 -4.39 -2.14 13.36
C MET A 69 -5.91 -2.30 13.45
N HIS A 70 -6.59 -1.43 14.21
CA HIS A 70 -8.04 -1.39 14.22
C HIS A 70 -8.59 -0.95 12.87
N ALA A 71 -8.06 0.13 12.29
CA ALA A 71 -8.52 0.61 10.99
C ALA A 71 -8.37 -0.45 9.89
N LEU A 72 -7.23 -1.14 9.85
CA LEU A 72 -6.99 -2.22 8.90
C LEU A 72 -8.01 -3.36 9.03
N ARG A 73 -8.66 -3.54 10.19
CA ARG A 73 -9.70 -4.55 10.42
C ARG A 73 -11.14 -4.07 10.20
N THR A 74 -11.40 -2.77 10.31
CA THR A 74 -12.79 -2.27 10.43
C THR A 74 -13.20 -1.28 9.36
N LYS A 75 -12.27 -0.73 8.57
CA LYS A 75 -12.59 0.31 7.59
C LYS A 75 -11.78 0.19 6.30
N PRO A 76 -12.30 0.66 5.16
CA PRO A 76 -11.59 0.57 3.89
C PRO A 76 -10.19 1.19 3.99
N SER A 77 -9.18 0.38 3.68
CA SER A 77 -7.78 0.75 3.87
C SER A 77 -6.96 0.57 2.58
N LEU A 78 -6.12 1.56 2.27
CA LEU A 78 -5.17 1.48 1.15
C LEU A 78 -3.73 1.42 1.68
N CYS A 79 -3.06 0.29 1.51
CA CYS A 79 -1.66 0.11 1.89
C CYS A 79 -0.74 0.31 0.68
N VAL A 80 0.21 1.25 0.75
CA VAL A 80 1.03 1.66 -0.42
C VAL A 80 2.51 1.31 -0.23
N CYS A 81 3.07 0.57 -1.19
CA CYS A 81 4.48 0.16 -1.26
C CYS A 81 4.95 -0.57 0.01
N LEU A 82 5.71 0.08 0.89
CA LEU A 82 6.08 -0.49 2.19
C LEU A 82 4.85 -0.76 3.07
N GLY A 83 3.77 -0.01 2.88
CA GLY A 83 2.47 -0.30 3.48
C GLY A 83 2.02 -1.73 3.20
N LEU A 84 2.13 -2.19 1.96
CA LEU A 84 1.84 -3.59 1.58
C LEU A 84 2.81 -4.56 2.26
N GLN A 85 4.11 -4.24 2.31
CA GLN A 85 5.13 -5.09 2.92
C GLN A 85 4.92 -5.28 4.43
N MET A 86 4.57 -4.22 5.15
CA MET A 86 4.24 -4.28 6.57
C MET A 86 3.03 -5.17 6.87
N MET A 87 2.16 -5.46 5.90
CA MET A 87 1.02 -6.36 6.10
C MET A 87 1.43 -7.82 6.22
N ALA A 88 2.63 -8.18 5.74
CA ALA A 88 3.14 -9.55 5.78
C ALA A 88 3.34 -10.05 7.22
N ARG A 89 3.66 -11.33 7.38
CA ARG A 89 4.05 -11.91 8.68
C ARG A 89 5.41 -11.42 9.15
N GLY A 90 6.34 -11.22 8.22
CA GLY A 90 7.67 -10.70 8.51
C GLY A 90 8.35 -10.13 7.28
N THR A 91 9.56 -9.63 7.48
CA THR A 91 10.40 -9.09 6.41
C THR A 91 11.81 -9.66 6.51
N HIS A 92 12.41 -9.95 5.35
CA HIS A 92 13.83 -10.30 5.25
C HIS A 92 14.73 -9.05 5.28
N GLU A 93 14.14 -7.85 5.21
CA GLU A 93 14.85 -6.62 5.52
C GLU A 93 15.14 -6.60 7.03
N GLY A 94 16.38 -6.94 7.41
CA GLY A 94 16.81 -7.01 8.82
C GLY A 94 16.07 -8.04 9.69
N MET A 95 15.40 -9.02 9.08
CA MET A 95 14.81 -10.20 9.75
C MET A 95 13.83 -9.88 10.90
N GLY A 96 12.82 -9.04 10.63
CA GLY A 96 11.84 -8.60 11.64
C GLY A 96 10.42 -9.12 11.43
N ALA A 97 9.64 -9.13 12.52
CA ALA A 97 8.20 -9.36 12.49
C ALA A 97 7.47 -8.13 11.91
N CYS A 98 6.44 -8.37 11.09
CA CYS A 98 5.57 -7.35 10.52
C CYS A 98 4.19 -7.37 11.21
N LEU A 99 3.18 -6.70 10.66
CA LEU A 99 1.85 -6.61 11.28
C LEU A 99 1.07 -7.93 11.29
N GLY A 100 1.48 -8.91 10.48
CA GLY A 100 0.90 -10.26 10.49
C GLY A 100 -0.53 -10.35 9.98
N ILE A 101 -0.95 -9.41 9.13
CA ILE A 101 -2.32 -9.36 8.58
C ILE A 101 -2.47 -10.29 7.37
N MET A 102 -1.39 -10.50 6.62
CA MET A 102 -1.33 -11.44 5.51
C MET A 102 -0.22 -12.45 5.77
N ASP A 103 -0.48 -13.73 5.50
CA ASP A 103 0.53 -14.77 5.58
C ASP A 103 1.58 -14.57 4.50
N GLY A 104 2.87 -14.59 4.82
CA GLY A 104 3.95 -14.42 3.85
C GLY A 104 5.04 -13.49 4.35
N TYR A 105 6.03 -13.20 3.51
CA TYR A 105 7.16 -12.34 3.87
C TYR A 105 7.42 -11.29 2.81
N ALA A 106 7.85 -10.11 3.24
CA ALA A 106 8.53 -9.16 2.36
C ALA A 106 9.96 -9.66 2.13
N ILE A 107 10.25 -10.08 0.89
CA ILE A 107 11.52 -10.69 0.48
C ILE A 107 12.23 -9.80 -0.53
N PRO A 108 13.58 -9.81 -0.58
CA PRO A 108 14.32 -9.02 -1.56
C PRO A 108 14.02 -9.52 -2.98
N LEU A 109 14.12 -8.61 -3.94
CA LEU A 109 14.20 -8.99 -5.35
C LEU A 109 15.39 -9.95 -5.56
N PRO A 110 15.24 -11.03 -6.35
CA PRO A 110 16.31 -11.97 -6.62
C PRO A 110 17.55 -11.28 -7.21
N HIS A 111 18.75 -11.78 -6.89
CA HIS A 111 20.02 -11.19 -7.37
C HIS A 111 20.14 -11.12 -8.90
N CYS A 112 19.44 -12.00 -9.63
CA CYS A 112 19.40 -11.97 -11.10
C CYS A 112 18.49 -10.86 -11.68
N THR A 113 17.81 -10.08 -10.83
CA THR A 113 17.00 -8.93 -11.22
C THR A 113 17.66 -7.62 -10.81
N ARG A 114 17.52 -6.57 -11.63
CA ARG A 114 18.05 -5.23 -11.28
C ARG A 114 17.33 -4.69 -10.04
N ALA A 115 18.04 -4.50 -8.94
CA ALA A 115 17.51 -3.89 -7.72
C ALA A 115 18.11 -2.49 -7.50
N PRO A 116 17.33 -1.49 -7.03
CA PRO A 116 15.88 -1.52 -6.86
C PRO A 116 15.12 -1.57 -8.21
N HIS A 117 13.90 -2.11 -8.19
CA HIS A 117 12.94 -1.91 -9.28
C HIS A 117 12.43 -0.47 -9.21
N VAL A 118 12.94 0.39 -10.09
CA VAL A 118 12.56 1.81 -10.18
C VAL A 118 12.10 2.12 -11.59
N GLY A 119 10.89 2.68 -11.69
CA GLY A 119 10.35 3.17 -12.95
C GLY A 119 8.92 2.74 -13.21
N TRP A 120 8.47 2.98 -14.44
CA TRP A 120 7.12 2.66 -14.88
C TRP A 120 7.04 1.22 -15.36
N CYS A 121 6.10 0.45 -14.81
CA CYS A 121 5.80 -0.90 -15.26
C CYS A 121 4.31 -1.06 -15.56
N THR A 122 3.98 -1.89 -16.55
CA THR A 122 2.60 -2.28 -16.85
C THR A 122 2.12 -3.31 -15.84
N VAL A 123 0.92 -3.08 -15.31
CA VAL A 123 0.24 -4.03 -14.43
C VAL A 123 -0.78 -4.80 -15.26
N ARG A 124 -0.85 -6.12 -15.05
CA ARG A 124 -1.88 -6.98 -15.65
C ARG A 124 -2.86 -7.39 -14.57
N GLN A 125 -4.12 -7.03 -14.76
CA GLN A 125 -5.20 -7.49 -13.91
C GLN A 125 -5.40 -9.00 -14.10
N THR A 126 -5.44 -9.74 -12.99
CA THR A 126 -5.74 -11.18 -12.96
C THR A 126 -7.19 -11.44 -12.58
N GLU A 127 -7.83 -10.48 -11.90
CA GLU A 127 -9.20 -10.61 -11.41
C GLU A 127 -9.91 -9.24 -11.40
N ARG A 128 -11.21 -9.22 -11.72
CA ARG A 128 -12.02 -8.00 -11.69
C ARG A 128 -12.18 -7.50 -10.25
N HIS A 129 -11.92 -6.21 -10.03
CA HIS A 129 -12.12 -5.56 -8.73
C HIS A 129 -12.47 -4.09 -8.92
N ARG A 130 -13.34 -3.55 -8.04
CA ARG A 130 -13.83 -2.16 -8.09
C ARG A 130 -12.70 -1.12 -8.07
N VAL A 131 -11.62 -1.38 -7.35
CA VAL A 131 -10.45 -0.47 -7.30
C VAL A 131 -9.72 -0.32 -8.63
N MET A 132 -9.87 -1.29 -9.54
CA MET A 132 -9.25 -1.29 -10.87
C MET A 132 -10.25 -0.91 -11.97
N GLU A 133 -11.49 -0.56 -11.63
CA GLU A 133 -12.55 -0.27 -12.59
C GLU A 133 -12.23 0.96 -13.45
N GLY A 134 -12.49 0.88 -14.76
CA GLY A 134 -12.22 1.97 -15.70
C GLY A 134 -10.74 2.20 -16.04
N LEU A 135 -9.82 1.42 -15.50
CA LEU A 135 -8.42 1.41 -15.95
C LEU A 135 -8.31 0.72 -17.33
N PRO A 136 -7.31 1.07 -18.15
CA PRO A 136 -7.04 0.37 -19.40
C PRO A 136 -6.69 -1.11 -19.14
N ALA A 137 -6.63 -1.95 -20.18
CA ALA A 137 -6.28 -3.37 -20.00
C ALA A 137 -4.86 -3.61 -19.44
N ARG A 138 -3.95 -2.66 -19.65
CA ARG A 138 -2.56 -2.69 -19.16
C ARG A 138 -2.18 -1.33 -18.57
N PRO A 139 -2.73 -0.94 -17.40
CA PRO A 139 -2.39 0.33 -16.77
C PRO A 139 -0.92 0.38 -16.41
N ARG A 140 -0.37 1.59 -16.38
CA ARG A 140 1.04 1.83 -16.03
C ARG A 140 1.12 2.49 -14.68
N PHE A 141 1.93 1.92 -13.80
CA PHE A 141 2.19 2.46 -12.48
C PHE A 141 3.69 2.63 -12.24
N TYR A 142 4.03 3.55 -11.34
CA TYR A 142 5.40 3.84 -10.93
C TYR A 142 5.80 2.99 -9.72
N PHE A 143 6.87 2.23 -9.86
CA PHE A 143 7.45 1.37 -8.84
C PHE A 143 8.78 1.96 -8.34
N ALA A 144 9.06 1.74 -7.05
CA ALA A 144 10.35 2.06 -6.43
C ALA A 144 10.53 1.16 -5.20
N HIS A 145 11.05 -0.06 -5.39
CA HIS A 145 11.21 -1.03 -4.30
C HIS A 145 12.37 -2.01 -4.53
N SER A 146 13.01 -2.44 -3.45
CA SER A 146 13.99 -3.55 -3.45
C SER A 146 13.41 -4.84 -2.87
N TYR A 147 12.31 -4.74 -2.13
CA TYR A 147 11.58 -5.85 -1.52
C TYR A 147 10.19 -5.95 -2.12
N PHE A 148 9.59 -7.12 -2.10
CA PHE A 148 8.20 -7.34 -2.49
C PHE A 148 7.62 -8.49 -1.65
N VAL A 149 6.30 -8.60 -1.60
CA VAL A 149 5.67 -9.65 -0.81
C VAL A 149 5.62 -10.95 -1.60
N SER A 150 6.07 -12.04 -0.98
CA SER A 150 6.21 -13.36 -1.61
C SER A 150 4.90 -13.85 -2.24
N PRO A 151 4.93 -14.48 -3.43
CA PRO A 151 3.76 -15.15 -3.99
C PRO A 151 3.19 -16.19 -3.01
N GLY A 152 1.86 -16.39 -3.02
CA GLY A 152 1.20 -17.34 -2.12
C GLY A 152 0.75 -16.76 -0.78
N LEU A 153 0.66 -15.42 -0.66
CA LEU A 153 -0.02 -14.82 0.49
C LEU A 153 -1.45 -15.34 0.62
N ARG A 154 -1.91 -15.59 1.86
CA ARG A 154 -3.35 -15.68 2.15
C ARG A 154 -3.97 -14.28 2.00
N GLY A 155 -4.17 -13.90 0.75
CA GLY A 155 -4.66 -12.63 0.25
C GLY A 155 -4.84 -12.78 -1.26
N ARG A 156 -5.86 -12.14 -1.82
CA ARG A 156 -6.23 -12.33 -3.21
C ARG A 156 -5.43 -11.37 -4.08
N THR A 157 -4.47 -11.90 -4.83
CA THR A 157 -3.70 -11.11 -5.81
C THR A 157 -4.56 -10.85 -7.04
N ILE A 158 -5.04 -9.61 -7.18
CA ILE A 158 -5.94 -9.20 -8.27
C ILE A 158 -5.20 -8.58 -9.45
N ALA A 159 -3.91 -8.27 -9.29
CA ALA A 159 -3.06 -7.83 -10.39
C ALA A 159 -1.58 -8.14 -10.17
N VAL A 160 -0.87 -8.44 -11.26
CA VAL A 160 0.55 -8.78 -11.27
C VAL A 160 1.35 -7.82 -12.15
N ALA A 161 2.60 -7.58 -11.78
CA ALA A 161 3.60 -6.91 -12.62
C ALA A 161 4.77 -7.87 -12.87
N VAL A 162 5.59 -7.55 -13.87
CA VAL A 162 6.79 -8.34 -14.20
C VAL A 162 8.00 -7.42 -14.20
N HIS A 163 9.06 -7.81 -13.50
CA HIS A 163 10.34 -7.09 -13.49
C HIS A 163 11.49 -8.07 -13.64
N GLY A 164 12.37 -7.88 -14.63
CA GLY A 164 13.47 -8.81 -14.89
C GLY A 164 13.02 -10.25 -15.13
N GLY A 165 11.85 -10.46 -15.73
CA GLY A 165 11.26 -11.79 -15.94
C GLY A 165 10.54 -12.37 -14.72
N LEU A 166 10.65 -11.76 -13.54
CA LEU A 166 9.98 -12.20 -12.32
C LEU A 166 8.55 -11.63 -12.24
N PRO A 167 7.49 -12.45 -12.28
CA PRO A 167 6.14 -12.00 -11.93
C PRO A 167 6.01 -11.83 -10.42
N PHE A 168 5.37 -10.75 -9.99
CA PHE A 168 5.11 -10.49 -8.57
C PHE A 168 3.74 -9.83 -8.33
N PRO A 169 3.14 -10.00 -7.13
CA PRO A 169 1.91 -9.33 -6.75
C PRO A 169 2.08 -7.81 -6.79
N SER A 170 1.27 -7.13 -7.62
CA SER A 170 1.28 -5.67 -7.72
C SER A 170 0.08 -5.03 -7.01
N VAL A 171 -1.05 -5.74 -6.96
CA VAL A 171 -2.23 -5.37 -6.18
C VAL A 171 -2.76 -6.61 -5.46
N VAL A 172 -2.84 -6.52 -4.14
CA VAL A 172 -3.36 -7.55 -3.25
C VAL A 172 -4.59 -7.00 -2.52
N VAL A 173 -5.63 -7.82 -2.41
CA VAL A 173 -6.84 -7.49 -1.65
C VAL A 173 -7.04 -8.51 -0.54
N ARG A 174 -7.40 -8.03 0.64
CA ARG A 174 -7.84 -8.87 1.76
C ARG A 174 -8.93 -8.12 2.51
N ASP A 175 -10.14 -8.68 2.51
CA ASP A 175 -11.32 -8.10 3.17
C ASP A 175 -11.51 -6.62 2.76
N ASN A 176 -11.40 -5.70 3.72
CA ASN A 176 -11.51 -4.24 3.57
C ASN A 176 -10.18 -3.55 3.17
N ILE A 177 -9.14 -4.30 2.81
CA ILE A 177 -7.80 -3.80 2.52
C ILE A 177 -7.48 -4.00 1.04
N VAL A 178 -7.05 -2.91 0.40
CA VAL A 178 -6.38 -2.93 -0.90
C VAL A 178 -4.94 -2.52 -0.66
N ALA A 179 -4.00 -3.24 -1.24
CA ALA A 179 -2.59 -3.01 -1.04
C ALA A 179 -1.85 -3.02 -2.38
N THR A 180 -1.07 -1.98 -2.66
CA THR A 180 -0.37 -1.81 -3.94
C THR A 180 1.14 -1.81 -3.74
N GLN A 181 1.88 -2.53 -4.57
CA GLN A 181 3.35 -2.48 -4.55
C GLN A 181 3.89 -1.19 -5.19
N PHE A 182 3.13 -0.62 -6.12
CA PHE A 182 3.44 0.65 -6.76
C PHE A 182 2.89 1.86 -5.97
N HIS A 183 3.29 3.05 -6.43
CA HIS A 183 2.91 4.35 -5.89
C HIS A 183 1.81 5.00 -6.75
N PRO A 184 0.52 4.85 -6.41
CA PRO A 184 -0.56 5.45 -7.21
C PRO A 184 -0.44 6.98 -7.27
N GLU A 185 0.05 7.63 -6.22
CA GLU A 185 0.30 9.07 -6.18
C GLU A 185 1.39 9.56 -7.15
N ARG A 186 2.20 8.64 -7.69
CA ARG A 186 3.26 8.90 -8.68
C ARG A 186 2.92 8.37 -10.06
N SER A 187 1.71 7.84 -10.25
CA SER A 187 1.32 7.06 -11.42
C SER A 187 0.37 7.80 -12.38
N SER A 188 0.41 9.14 -12.38
CA SER A 188 -0.35 10.00 -13.30
C SER A 188 -1.85 9.60 -13.33
N ARG A 189 -2.48 9.61 -14.52
CA ARG A 189 -3.90 9.32 -14.71
C ARG A 189 -4.33 7.98 -14.12
N ASP A 190 -3.59 6.90 -14.34
CA ASP A 190 -3.95 5.56 -13.86
C ASP A 190 -3.89 5.48 -12.34
N GLY A 191 -2.88 6.12 -11.74
CA GLY A 191 -2.77 6.32 -10.31
C GLY A 191 -3.94 7.07 -9.70
N MET A 192 -4.31 8.20 -10.30
CA MET A 192 -5.45 9.01 -9.86
C MET A 192 -6.77 8.28 -9.98
N ALA A 193 -6.96 7.50 -11.05
CA ALA A 193 -8.15 6.68 -11.23
C ALA A 193 -8.26 5.61 -10.13
N LEU A 194 -7.16 4.93 -9.79
CA LEU A 194 -7.12 3.96 -8.69
C LEU A 194 -7.43 4.62 -7.34
N CYS A 195 -6.83 5.77 -7.03
CA CYS A 195 -7.16 6.53 -5.80
C CYS A 195 -8.65 6.89 -5.74
N ALA A 196 -9.22 7.38 -6.85
CA ALA A 196 -10.63 7.72 -6.93
C ALA A 196 -11.54 6.49 -6.77
N ASN A 197 -11.17 5.35 -7.37
CA ASN A 197 -11.90 4.10 -7.20
C ASN A 197 -11.87 3.61 -5.75
N PHE A 198 -10.72 3.69 -5.09
CA PHE A 198 -10.59 3.35 -3.66
C PHE A 198 -11.53 4.19 -2.79
N LEU A 199 -11.68 5.50 -3.06
CA LEU A 199 -12.60 6.36 -2.32
C LEU A 199 -14.08 6.00 -2.50
N ARG A 200 -14.46 5.40 -3.63
CA ARG A 200 -15.83 4.93 -3.91
C ARG A 200 -16.08 3.49 -3.48
N TRP A 201 -15.03 2.69 -3.30
CA TRP A 201 -15.15 1.27 -2.99
C TRP A 201 -15.76 1.04 -1.60
N GLN A 202 -16.81 0.24 -1.54
CA GLN A 202 -17.44 -0.23 -0.30
C GLN A 202 -17.22 -1.75 -0.21
N PRO A 203 -16.24 -2.21 0.59
CA PRO A 203 -15.95 -3.63 0.80
C PRO A 203 -17.08 -4.39 1.49
#